data_AF-U1MJ34-F1
#
_entry.id   AF-U1MJ34-F1
#
_cell.length_a   1.000
_cell.length_b   1.000
_cell.length_c   1.000
_cell.angle_alpha   90.00
_cell.angle_beta   90.00
_cell.angle_gamma   90.00
#
_symmetry.space_group_name_H-M   'P 1'
#
loop_
_entity.id
_entity.type
_entity.pdbx_description
1 polymer ?
#
loop_
_entity_poly.entity_id
_entity_poly.type
_entity_poly.pdbx_seq_one_letter_code
_entity_poly.pdbx_strand_id
1 'polypeptide(L)' 'MSSIRYENEPDSYTEVEGVEIYYNGSQETFTFDDPDDGSSMEIPRERVYEIERA' A
#
# COMPACT_ATOMS: atom_id res chain seq x y z
N MET A 1 -6.89 7.47 10.20
CA MET A 1 -7.10 6.66 8.98
C MET A 1 -5.86 6.80 8.11
N SER A 2 -5.18 5.72 7.69
CA SER A 2 -3.93 5.88 6.92
C SER A 2 -4.21 5.93 5.41
N SER A 3 -3.37 6.64 4.67
CA SER A 3 -3.36 6.66 3.19
C SER A 3 -1.96 6.27 2.70
N ILE A 4 -1.87 5.60 1.55
CA ILE A 4 -0.60 5.22 0.93
C ILE A 4 -0.55 5.59 -0.54
N ARG A 5 0.66 5.84 -1.04
CA ARG A 5 0.94 5.93 -2.48
C ARG A 5 2.00 4.91 -2.88
N TYR A 6 1.66 4.08 -3.87
CA TYR A 6 2.53 3.03 -4.39
C TYR A 6 2.54 2.98 -5.92
N GLU A 7 3.58 2.39 -6.50
CA GLU A 7 3.69 2.15 -7.95
C GLU A 7 3.16 0.75 -8.31
N ASN A 8 2.06 0.68 -9.06
CA ASN A 8 1.52 -0.58 -9.58
C ASN A 8 2.13 -0.95 -10.93
N GLU A 9 2.40 0.07 -11.76
CA GLU A 9 2.88 -0.06 -13.14
C GLU A 9 4.00 0.95 -13.38
N PRO A 10 4.97 0.65 -14.26
CA PRO A 10 5.99 1.63 -14.64
C PRO A 10 5.27 2.86 -15.24
N ASP A 11 5.55 4.04 -14.67
CA ASP A 11 4.89 5.34 -14.94
C ASP A 11 3.53 5.60 -14.25
N SER A 12 3.01 4.68 -13.43
CA SER A 12 1.71 4.88 -12.75
C SER A 12 1.78 4.68 -11.23
N TYR A 13 1.22 5.65 -10.50
CA TYR A 13 1.08 5.60 -9.05
C TYR A 13 -0.40 5.45 -8.67
N THR A 14 -0.67 4.54 -7.75
CA THR A 14 -1.97 4.35 -7.11
C THR A 14 -1.93 4.92 -5.70
N GLU A 15 -2.93 5.72 -5.36
CA GLU A 15 -3.17 6.23 -4.01
C GLU A 15 -4.39 5.52 -3.42
N VAL A 16 -4.25 4.98 -2.21
CA VAL A 16 -5.34 4.29 -1.52
C VAL A 16 -5.49 4.90 -0.13
N GLU A 17 -6.69 5.39 0.15
CA GLU A 17 -7.04 6.04 1.41
C GLU A 17 -7.85 5.11 2.31
N GLY A 18 -7.75 5.29 3.62
CA GLY A 18 -8.56 4.51 4.57
C GLY A 18 -8.11 3.05 4.73
N VAL A 19 -6.86 2.75 4.40
CA VAL A 19 -6.30 1.40 4.45
C VAL A 19 -5.67 1.07 5.80
N GLU A 20 -5.75 -0.20 6.19
CA GLU A 20 -4.93 -0.76 7.26
C GLU A 20 -3.65 -1.36 6.65
N ILE A 21 -2.50 -0.83 7.05
CA ILE A 21 -1.20 -1.20 6.46
C ILE A 21 -0.44 -2.09 7.43
N TYR A 22 0.00 -3.24 6.93
CA TYR A 22 0.80 -4.22 7.65
C TYR A 22 2.17 -4.35 6.98
N TYR A 23 3.24 -4.18 7.74
CA TYR A 23 4.60 -4.36 7.23
C TYR A 23 5.10 -5.77 7.52
N ASN A 24 5.39 -6.54 6.46
CA ASN A 24 5.97 -7.86 6.57
C ASN A 24 7.50 -7.77 6.43
N GLY A 25 8.18 -7.62 7.57
CA GLY A 25 9.64 -7.48 7.60
C GLY A 25 10.42 -8.68 7.05
N SER A 26 9.80 -9.86 6.92
CA SER A 26 10.43 -11.04 6.33
C SER A 26 10.44 -11.00 4.80
N GLN A 27 9.44 -10.36 4.19
CA GLN A 27 9.29 -10.25 2.74
C GLN A 27 9.61 -8.84 2.22
N GLU A 28 9.93 -7.90 3.12
CA GLU A 28 10.10 -6.48 2.80
C GLU A 28 8.91 -5.90 2.01
N THR A 29 7.70 -6.41 2.26
CA THR A 29 6.46 -6.02 1.58
C THR A 29 5.49 -5.36 2.54
N PHE A 30 4.68 -4.46 2.01
CA PHE A 30 3.52 -3.88 2.66
C PHE A 30 2.27 -4.58 2.15
N THR A 31 1.44 -5.06 3.07
CA THR A 31 0.11 -5.56 2.77
C THR A 31 -0.90 -4.54 3.25
N PHE A 32 -1.87 -4.20 2.40
CA PHE A 32 -2.98 -3.32 2.76
C PHE A 32 -4.28 -3.87 2.21
N ASP A 33 -5.39 -3.59 2.90
CA ASP A 33 -6.72 -4.00 2.45
C ASP A 33 -7.33 -2.90 1.59
N ASP A 34 -7.72 -3.23 0.36
CA ASP A 34 -8.41 -2.30 -0.53
C ASP A 34 -9.84 -2.09 -0.04
N PRO A 35 -10.25 -0.85 0.30
CA PRO A 35 -11.57 -0.60 0.87
C PRO A 35 -12.69 -0.65 -0.16
N ASP A 36 -12.38 -0.64 -1.46
CA ASP A 36 -13.36 -0.64 -2.55
C ASP A 36 -13.79 -2.08 -2.90
N ASP A 37 -12.83 -3.00 -3.02
CA ASP A 37 -13.06 -4.42 -3.35
C ASP A 37 -13.01 -5.36 -2.13
N GLY A 38 -12.46 -4.90 -1.00
CA GLY A 38 -12.25 -5.72 0.21
C GLY A 38 -11.15 -6.80 0.04
N SER A 39 -10.29 -6.60 -0.95
CA SER A 39 -9.18 -7.49 -1.27
C SER A 39 -7.88 -6.98 -0.68
N SER A 40 -7.11 -7.86 -0.04
CA SER A 40 -5.78 -7.49 0.47
C SER A 40 -4.72 -7.56 -0.64
N MET A 41 -3.96 -6.49 -0.82
CA MET A 41 -2.90 -6.37 -1.82
C MET A 41 -1.52 -6.29 -1.15
N GLU A 42 -0.54 -7.03 -1.69
CA GLU A 42 0.84 -7.04 -1.20
C GLU A 42 1.78 -6.36 -2.20
N ILE A 43 2.51 -5.34 -1.73
CA ILE A 43 3.38 -4.51 -2.57
C ILE A 43 4.76 -4.39 -1.92
N PRO A 44 5.85 -4.58 -2.68
CA PRO A 44 7.20 -4.49 -2.14
C PRO A 44 7.52 -3.06 -1.69
N ARG A 45 8.27 -2.93 -0.58
CA ARG A 45 8.59 -1.62 0.02
C ARG A 45 9.31 -0.67 -0.93
N GLU A 46 10.01 -1.19 -1.92
CA GLU A 46 10.72 -0.38 -2.92
C GLU A 46 9.76 0.40 -3.82
N ARG A 47 8.49 -0.04 -3.92
CA ARG A 47 7.43 0.60 -4.71
C ARG A 47 6.49 1.45 -3.86
N VAL A 48 6.70 1.54 -2.55
CA VAL A 48 5.90 2.38 -1.66
C VAL A 48 6.68 3.65 -1.36
N TYR A 49 6.12 4.79 -1.75
CA TYR A 49 6.82 6.09 -1.70
C TYR A 49 6.37 6.93 -0.52
N GLU A 50 5.09 6.84 -0.17
CA GLU A 50 4.49 7.65 0.87
C GLU A 50 3.48 6.84 1.67
N ILE A 51 3.55 6.98 2.99
CA ILE A 51 2.61 6.42 3.94
C ILE A 51 2.21 7.56 4.86
N GLU A 52 1.02 8.09 4.65
CA GLU A 52 0.42 9.10 5.52
C GLU A 52 -0.39 8.38 6.60
N ARG A 53 -0.01 8.56 7.86
CA ARG A 53 -0.82 8.10 8.99
C ARG A 53 -1.76 9.24 9.41
N ALA A 54 -3.05 9.16 9.11
CA ALA A 54 -4.06 10.01 9.76
C ALA A 54 -4.70 9.34 10.97
#